data_AF-A0AAD7G9V4-F1
#
_entry.id   AF-A0AAD7G9V4-F1
#
_cell.length_a   1.000
_cell.length_b   1.000
_cell.length_c   1.000
_cell.angle_alpha   90.00
_cell.angle_beta   90.00
_cell.angle_gamma   90.00
#
_symmetry.space_group_name_H-M   'P 1'
#
loop_
_entity.id
_entity.type
_entity.pdbx_description
1 polymer ?
#
loop_
_entity_poly.entity_id
_entity_poly.type
_entity_poly.pdbx_seq_one_letter_code
_entity_poly.pdbx_strand_id
1 'polypeptide(L)' 'DDGWISCIPSEYLLWLPTHYRSGLWSPYNTLVIGRDQTKLSFDNFVHGTNWAKCY' A
#
# COMPACT_ATOMS: atom_id res chain seq x y z
N ASP A 1 -4.47 13.72 3.54
CA ASP A 1 -5.12 13.11 2.37
C ASP A 1 -4.13 13.01 1.19
N ASP A 2 -2.86 12.73 1.49
CA ASP A 2 -1.75 12.93 0.54
C ASP A 2 -1.32 11.64 -0.17
N GLY A 3 -2.00 10.53 0.11
CA GLY A 3 -1.72 9.21 -0.45
C GLY A 3 -0.74 8.35 0.32
N TRP A 4 -0.29 8.81 1.48
CA TRP A 4 0.53 7.99 2.36
C TRP A 4 -0.31 6.99 3.15
N ILE A 5 0.10 5.73 3.11
CA ILE A 5 -0.34 4.66 3.99
C ILE A 5 0.57 4.66 5.22
N SER A 6 -0.04 4.63 6.40
CA SER A 6 0.65 4.60 7.68
C SER A 6 0.26 3.35 8.45
N CYS A 7 1.26 2.66 9.01
CA CYS A 7 1.03 1.48 9.84
C CYS A 7 0.75 1.86 11.31
N ILE A 8 1.30 2.99 11.74
CA ILE A 8 1.17 3.58 13.09
C ILE A 8 0.97 5.10 12.90
N PRO A 9 0.21 5.79 13.77
CA PRO A 9 0.15 7.24 13.74
C PRO A 9 1.57 7.87 13.71
N SER A 10 1.84 8.67 12.69
CA SER A 10 3.13 9.36 12.43
C SER A 10 4.22 8.56 11.70
N GLU A 11 3.98 7.31 11.29
CA GLU A 11 4.93 6.54 10.47
C GLU A 11 4.37 6.28 9.08
N TYR A 12 5.02 6.81 8.05
CA TYR A 12 4.64 6.60 6.67
C TYR A 12 5.32 5.35 6.11
N LEU A 13 4.52 4.40 5.65
CA LEU A 13 5.00 3.14 5.10
C LEU A 13 5.21 3.24 3.58
N LEU A 14 4.22 3.80 2.89
CA LEU A 14 4.10 3.69 1.43
C LEU A 14 3.30 4.87 0.90
N TRP A 15 3.77 5.49 -0.17
CA TRP A 15 2.98 6.47 -0.91
C TRP A 15 2.32 5.85 -2.13
N LEU A 16 1.02 6.11 -2.32
CA LEU A 16 0.26 5.68 -3.48
C LEU A 16 -0.08 6.84 -4.44
N PRO A 17 0.16 6.66 -5.74
CA PRO A 17 -0.41 7.51 -6.78
C PRO A 17 -1.94 7.57 -6.70
N THR A 18 -2.53 8.72 -7.02
CA THR A 18 -3.97 9.00 -6.83
C THR A 18 -4.89 7.97 -7.52
N HIS A 19 -4.51 7.49 -8.70
CA HIS A 19 -5.30 6.53 -9.46
C HIS A 19 -5.39 5.14 -8.80
N TYR A 20 -4.42 4.76 -7.96
CA TYR A 20 -4.42 3.48 -7.24
C TYR A 20 -5.08 3.55 -5.85
N ARG A 21 -5.46 4.74 -5.39
CA ARG A 21 -6.14 4.92 -4.10
C ARG A 21 -7.58 4.43 -4.18
N SER A 22 -8.24 4.67 -5.31
CA SER A 22 -9.57 4.13 -5.59
C SER A 22 -9.47 2.63 -5.82
N GLY A 23 -10.27 1.84 -5.09
CA GLY A 23 -10.26 0.39 -5.21
C GLY A 23 -9.03 -0.30 -4.60
N LEU A 24 -8.28 0.37 -3.73
CA LEU A 24 -7.21 -0.26 -2.96
C LEU A 24 -7.79 -1.33 -2.02
N TRP A 25 -7.34 -2.57 -2.22
CA TRP A 25 -7.55 -3.64 -1.25
C TRP A 25 -6.49 -3.53 -0.17
N SER A 26 -6.93 -3.18 1.04
CA SER A 26 -6.10 -3.05 2.24
C SER A 26 -6.55 -4.04 3.30
N PRO A 27 -5.74 -4.33 4.33
CA PRO A 27 -6.14 -5.17 5.46
C PRO A 27 -7.40 -4.67 6.19
N TYR A 28 -7.75 -3.40 6.02
CA TYR A 28 -8.94 -2.78 6.63
C TYR A 28 -10.23 -3.04 5.84
N ASN A 29 -10.15 -3.60 4.63
CA ASN A 29 -11.29 -3.86 3.77
C ASN A 29 -11.36 -5.35 3.40
N THR A 30 -12.49 -6.00 3.67
CA THR A 30 -12.69 -7.43 3.33
C THR A 30 -12.84 -7.65 1.82
N LEU A 31 -13.44 -6.69 1.12
CA LEU A 31 -13.77 -6.79 -0.30
C LEU A 31 -13.76 -5.41 -0.96
N VAL A 32 -13.19 -5.32 -2.15
CA VAL A 32 -13.38 -4.19 -3.07
C VAL A 32 -14.31 -4.68 -4.18
N ILE A 33 -15.40 -3.95 -4.44
CA ILE A 33 -16.34 -4.27 -5.53
C ILE A 33 -16.18 -3.20 -6.60
N GLY A 34 -15.62 -3.58 -7.76
CA GLY A 34 -15.31 -2.66 -8.84
C GLY A 34 -14.35 -3.30 -9.85
N ARG A 35 -14.25 -2.69 -11.03
CA ARG A 35 -13.44 -3.19 -12.14
C ARG A 35 -11.94 -2.90 -11.95
N ASP A 36 -11.62 -1.79 -11.29
CA ASP A 36 -10.24 -1.34 -11.05
C ASP A 36 -9.87 -1.58 -9.58
N GLN A 37 -9.40 -2.80 -9.29
CA GLN A 37 -8.91 -3.17 -7.95
C GLN A 37 -7.40 -3.14 -7.93
N THR A 38 -6.84 -2.49 -6.91
CA THR A 38 -5.41 -2.49 -6.65
C THR A 38 -5.12 -3.33 -5.42
N LYS A 39 -4.45 -4.46 -5.59
CA LYS A 39 -3.99 -5.31 -4.49
C LYS A 39 -2.48 -5.17 -4.33
N LEU A 40 -2.06 -4.74 -3.15
CA LEU A 40 -0.65 -4.73 -2.78
C LEU A 40 -0.26 -6.13 -2.30
N SER A 41 0.73 -6.73 -2.94
CA SER A 41 1.42 -7.91 -2.40
C SER A 41 2.65 -7.44 -1.64
N PHE A 42 2.83 -7.98 -0.43
CA PHE A 42 4.02 -7.75 0.40
C PHE A 42 4.89 -9.01 0.49
N ASP A 43 4.66 -10.01 -0.36
CA ASP A 43 5.31 -11.32 -0.27
C ASP A 43 6.84 -11.23 -0.41
N ASN A 44 7.32 -10.23 -1.15
CA ASN A 44 8.75 -9.93 -1.32
C ASN A 44 9.13 -8.53 -0.80
N PHE A 45 8.35 -8.00 0.15
CA PHE A 45 8.59 -6.66 0.67
C PHE A 45 9.89 -6.61 1.48
N VAL A 46 10.84 -5.79 1.04
CA VAL A 46 12.10 -5.60 1.75
C VAL A 46 12.03 -4.36 2.64
N HIS A 47 12.37 -4.53 3.92
CA HIS A 47 12.27 -3.48 4.94
C HIS A 47 13.59 -3.23 5.67
N GLY A 48 13.69 -2.08 6.34
CA GLY A 48 14.87 -1.66 7.11
C GLY A 48 16.06 -1.29 6.23
N THR A 49 17.27 -1.67 6.65
CA THR A 49 18.53 -1.29 5.98
C THR A 49 18.74 -1.98 4.63
N ASN A 50 17.96 -3.02 4.32
CA ASN A 50 18.07 -3.78 3.09
C ASN A 50 17.18 -3.25 1.95
N TRP A 51 16.56 -2.07 2.09
CA TRP A 51 15.60 -1.52 1.12
C TRP A 51 16.05 -1.58 -0.35
N ALA A 52 17.36 -1.47 -0.61
CA ALA A 52 17.96 -1.55 -1.94
C ALA A 52 17.86 -2.94 -2.61
N LYS A 53 17.40 -3.98 -1.91
CA LYS A 53 17.16 -5.33 -2.44
C LYS A 53 15.71 -5.54 -2.90
N CYS A 54 14.89 -4.50 -2.90
CA CYS A 54 13.57 -4.52 -3.50
C CYS A 54 13.74 -4.42 -5.03
N TYR A 55 13.44 -5.52 -5.75
CA TYR A 55 13.55 -5.62 -7.22
C TYR A 55 12.18 -5.63 -7.89
#